data_AF-A0A151I5M3-F1
#
_entry.id   AF-A0A151I5M3-F1
#
_cell.length_a   1.000
_cell.length_b   1.000
_cell.length_c   1.000
_cell.angle_alpha   90.00
_cell.angle_beta   90.00
_cell.angle_gamma   90.00
#
_symmetry.space_group_name_H-M   'P 1'
#
loop_
_entity.id
_entity.type
_entity.pdbx_description
1 polymer ?
#
loop_
_entity_poly.entity_id
_entity_poly.type
_entity_poly.pdbx_seq_one_letter_code
_entity_poly.pdbx_strand_id
1 'polypeptide(L)'
;RKVRGELVYTQSNFGSRRNTIKSLLISTIHISLLLQTRVAIIALCALMAVAIAAPPHDETVVVKETPLDNIGVDGYQYGYELSNGQAHQESAQLVNAGHENEALVVRGSFSYVDPETNVRYTVNYVADENGFHPEGAHLPSV
;
A
#
# COMPACT_ATOMS: atom_id res chain seq x y z
N ARG A 1 -11.33 100.92 -20.31
CA ARG A 1 -11.96 100.40 -19.07
C ARG A 1 -13.00 99.35 -19.46
N LYS A 2 -12.83 98.07 -19.10
CA LYS A 2 -13.82 97.25 -18.34
C LYS A 2 -13.32 95.80 -18.31
N VAL A 3 -13.10 95.36 -17.08
CA VAL A 3 -12.65 94.06 -16.58
C VAL A 3 -13.49 92.92 -17.16
N ARG A 4 -12.88 91.81 -17.62
CA ARG A 4 -13.62 90.58 -17.94
C ARG A 4 -12.96 89.41 -17.20
N GLY A 5 -13.72 88.86 -16.26
CA GLY A 5 -13.23 88.07 -15.14
C GLY A 5 -12.82 86.64 -15.48
N GLU A 6 -12.02 86.10 -14.56
CA GLU A 6 -11.72 84.69 -14.36
C GLU A 6 -12.95 83.79 -14.48
N LEU A 7 -12.82 82.73 -15.26
CA LEU A 7 -13.53 81.49 -15.02
C LEU A 7 -12.48 80.38 -14.90
N VAL A 8 -11.89 80.27 -13.70
CA VAL A 8 -11.05 79.14 -13.33
C VAL A 8 -11.97 77.94 -13.10
N TYR A 9 -12.23 77.17 -14.15
CA TYR A 9 -12.92 75.89 -14.03
C TYR A 9 -11.97 74.84 -13.44
N THR A 10 -12.39 74.28 -12.31
CA THR A 10 -11.74 73.16 -11.63
C THR A 10 -11.83 71.91 -12.52
N GLN A 11 -10.78 71.58 -13.29
CA GLN A 11 -10.78 70.41 -14.18
C GLN A 11 -9.66 69.39 -13.88
N SER A 12 -9.08 69.39 -12.67
CA SER A 12 -7.93 68.53 -12.37
C SER A 12 -8.24 67.23 -11.62
N ASN A 13 -9.45 67.03 -11.08
CA ASN A 13 -9.70 65.91 -10.14
C ASN A 13 -10.38 64.65 -10.74
N PHE A 14 -10.84 64.72 -12.00
CA PHE A 14 -11.60 63.61 -12.63
C PHE A 14 -10.70 62.59 -13.36
N GLY A 15 -9.48 62.98 -13.75
CA GLY A 15 -8.48 62.08 -14.36
C GLY A 15 -7.85 61.12 -13.35
N SER A 16 -7.49 61.62 -12.17
CA SER A 16 -6.85 60.84 -11.11
C SER A 16 -7.77 59.71 -10.59
N ARG A 17 -9.04 60.02 -10.32
CA ARG A 17 -10.03 59.03 -9.83
C ARG A 17 -10.30 57.90 -10.82
N ARG A 18 -10.32 58.19 -12.13
CA ARG A 18 -10.48 57.17 -13.18
C ARG A 18 -9.28 56.22 -13.25
N ASN A 19 -8.07 56.71 -13.00
CA ASN A 19 -6.86 55.89 -12.98
C ASN A 19 -6.80 55.00 -11.72
N THR A 20 -7.23 55.53 -10.56
CA THR A 20 -7.34 54.75 -9.32
C THR A 20 -8.39 53.63 -9.44
N ILE A 21 -9.54 53.89 -10.06
CA ILE A 21 -10.57 52.86 -10.27
C ILE A 21 -10.05 51.77 -11.22
N LYS A 22 -9.37 52.15 -12.31
CA LYS A 22 -8.74 51.20 -13.23
C LYS A 22 -7.69 50.34 -12.54
N SER A 23 -6.83 50.92 -11.70
CA SER A 23 -5.79 50.16 -10.98
C SER A 23 -6.39 49.19 -9.94
N LEU A 24 -7.47 49.58 -9.24
CA LEU A 24 -8.18 48.69 -8.33
C LEU A 24 -8.84 47.52 -9.08
N LEU A 25 -9.51 47.78 -10.22
CA LEU A 25 -10.14 46.75 -11.04
C LEU A 25 -9.12 45.75 -11.59
N ILE A 26 -7.95 46.24 -12.03
CA ILE A 26 -6.87 45.38 -12.50
C ILE A 26 -6.33 44.53 -11.35
N SER A 27 -6.11 45.11 -10.17
CA SER A 27 -5.62 44.39 -8.99
C SER A 27 -6.58 43.29 -8.55
N THR A 28 -7.89 43.54 -8.52
CA THR A 28 -8.89 42.54 -8.15
C THR A 28 -8.99 41.40 -9.17
N ILE A 29 -8.86 41.69 -10.47
CA ILE A 29 -8.80 40.66 -11.51
C ILE A 29 -7.55 39.79 -11.34
N HIS A 30 -6.38 40.38 -11.09
CA HIS A 30 -5.14 39.62 -10.87
C HIS A 30 -5.26 38.73 -9.62
N ILE A 31 -5.77 39.25 -8.51
CA ILE A 31 -5.97 38.47 -7.28
C ILE A 31 -6.96 37.33 -7.51
N SER A 32 -8.07 37.57 -8.24
CA SER A 32 -9.05 36.54 -8.60
C SER A 32 -8.44 35.44 -9.48
N LEU A 33 -7.64 35.81 -10.49
CA LEU A 33 -6.96 34.87 -11.39
C LEU A 33 -5.91 34.04 -10.66
N LEU A 34 -5.15 34.66 -9.74
CA LEU A 34 -4.20 33.99 -8.87
C LEU A 34 -4.89 33.01 -7.90
N LEU A 35 -6.09 33.34 -7.42
CA LEU A 35 -6.85 32.46 -6.55
C LEU A 35 -7.41 31.25 -7.32
N GLN A 36 -7.96 31.46 -8.52
CA GLN A 36 -8.48 30.39 -9.39
C GLN A 36 -7.39 29.41 -9.83
N THR A 37 -6.20 29.90 -10.20
CA THR A 37 -5.07 29.04 -10.59
C THR A 37 -4.55 28.20 -9.43
N ARG A 38 -4.49 28.74 -8.21
CA ARG A 38 -4.11 27.97 -7.01
C ARG A 38 -5.13 26.87 -6.68
N VAL A 39 -6.42 27.18 -6.75
CA VAL A 39 -7.48 26.18 -6.54
C VAL A 39 -7.40 25.08 -7.60
N ALA A 40 -7.17 25.44 -8.86
CA ALA A 40 -6.99 24.47 -9.94
C ALA A 40 -5.76 23.57 -9.72
N ILE A 41 -4.62 24.14 -9.28
CA ILE A 41 -3.41 23.37 -8.97
C ILE A 41 -3.67 22.42 -7.79
N ILE A 42 -4.30 22.89 -6.71
CA ILE A 42 -4.61 22.06 -5.54
C ILE A 42 -5.57 20.93 -5.93
N ALA A 43 -6.60 21.22 -6.72
CA ALA A 43 -7.54 20.21 -7.20
C ALA A 43 -6.85 19.15 -8.09
N LEU A 44 -5.95 19.57 -8.99
CA LEU A 44 -5.17 18.67 -9.83
C LEU A 44 -4.22 17.80 -9.00
N CYS A 45 -3.51 18.39 -8.04
CA CYS A 45 -2.64 17.65 -7.13
C CYS A 45 -3.42 16.64 -6.27
N ALA A 46 -4.61 17.01 -5.79
CA ALA A 46 -5.47 16.12 -5.01
C ALA A 46 -5.97 14.93 -5.85
N LEU A 47 -6.40 15.16 -7.10
CA LEU A 47 -6.82 14.09 -8.01
C LEU A 47 -5.67 13.12 -8.31
N MET A 48 -4.47 13.66 -8.51
CA MET A 48 -3.27 12.87 -8.80
C MET A 48 -2.80 12.07 -7.57
N ALA A 49 -2.92 12.63 -6.37
CA ALA A 49 -2.65 11.90 -5.12
C ALA A 49 -3.62 10.72 -4.92
N VAL A 50 -4.91 10.89 -5.24
CA VAL A 50 -5.90 9.80 -5.18
C VAL A 50 -5.58 8.72 -6.22
N ALA A 51 -5.14 9.08 -7.43
CA ALA A 51 -4.76 8.11 -8.45
C ALA A 51 -3.52 7.28 -8.09
N ILE A 52 -2.58 7.86 -7.31
CA ILE A 52 -1.35 7.18 -6.87
C ILE A 52 -1.57 6.33 -5.61
N ALA A 53 -2.64 6.58 -4.84
CA ALA A 53 -2.94 5.88 -3.59
C ALA A 53 -3.48 4.44 -3.78
N ALA A 54 -3.36 3.86 -4.97
CA ALA A 54 -3.71 2.46 -5.18
C ALA A 54 -2.79 1.57 -4.32
N PRO A 55 -3.34 0.59 -3.57
CA PRO A 55 -2.51 -0.34 -2.82
C PRO A 55 -1.57 -1.10 -3.77
N PRO A 56 -0.31 -1.36 -3.38
CA PRO A 56 0.59 -2.19 -4.18
C PRO A 56 -0.06 -3.55 -4.41
N HIS A 57 -0.14 -3.95 -5.68
CA HIS A 57 -0.71 -5.22 -6.08
C HIS A 57 0.36 -6.29 -5.93
N ASP A 58 0.47 -6.87 -4.73
CA ASP A 58 1.34 -8.01 -4.45
C ASP A 58 0.57 -9.30 -4.78
N GLU A 59 0.38 -9.55 -6.08
CA GLU A 59 -0.31 -10.74 -6.56
C GLU A 59 0.61 -11.97 -6.45
N THR A 60 0.55 -12.65 -5.31
CA THR A 60 1.24 -13.93 -5.14
C THR A 60 0.42 -15.05 -5.75
N VAL A 61 0.86 -15.57 -6.88
CA VAL A 61 0.23 -16.70 -7.59
C VAL A 61 0.82 -18.03 -7.14
N VAL A 62 0.00 -19.09 -7.09
CA VAL A 62 0.44 -20.48 -6.87
C VAL A 62 1.19 -20.96 -8.12
N VAL A 63 2.46 -21.33 -7.95
CA VAL A 63 3.33 -21.86 -9.00
C VAL A 63 3.25 -23.38 -9.08
N LYS A 64 3.12 -24.04 -7.94
CA LYS A 64 2.99 -25.49 -7.84
C LYS A 64 2.03 -25.85 -6.72
N GLU A 65 1.21 -26.85 -6.96
CA GLU A 65 0.29 -27.40 -5.98
C GLU A 65 0.46 -28.91 -5.92
N THR A 66 0.48 -29.44 -4.70
CA THR A 66 0.27 -30.87 -4.41
C THR A 66 -1.12 -30.95 -3.77
N PRO A 67 -2.12 -31.43 -4.52
CA PRO A 67 -3.50 -31.45 -4.02
C PRO A 67 -3.58 -32.33 -2.77
N LEU A 68 -4.59 -32.06 -1.95
CA LEU A 68 -4.86 -32.85 -0.76
C LEU A 68 -5.09 -34.32 -1.13
N ASP A 69 -4.19 -35.18 -0.67
CA ASP A 69 -4.37 -36.62 -0.64
C ASP A 69 -4.79 -37.02 0.78
N ASN A 70 -6.02 -37.52 0.92
CA ASN A 70 -6.56 -37.95 2.20
C ASN A 70 -7.59 -39.06 1.95
N ILE A 71 -7.27 -40.28 2.39
CA ILE A 71 -8.12 -41.46 2.26
C ILE A 71 -9.07 -41.67 3.46
N GLY A 72 -9.03 -40.77 4.45
CA GLY A 72 -9.93 -40.74 5.60
C GLY A 72 -9.51 -41.64 6.78
N VAL A 73 -8.40 -42.36 6.69
CA VAL A 73 -8.02 -43.40 7.66
C VAL A 73 -6.58 -43.25 8.18
N ASP A 74 -5.59 -43.07 7.30
CA ASP A 74 -4.16 -43.16 7.67
C ASP A 74 -3.43 -41.82 7.77
N GLY A 75 -4.10 -40.72 7.44
CA GLY A 75 -3.52 -39.38 7.46
C GLY A 75 -3.81 -38.59 6.18
N TYR A 76 -2.97 -37.60 5.90
CA TYR A 76 -3.13 -36.73 4.74
C TYR A 76 -1.77 -36.24 4.21
N GLN A 77 -1.75 -35.74 2.99
CA GLN A 77 -0.60 -35.02 2.43
C GLN A 77 -1.07 -33.87 1.53
N TYR A 78 -0.42 -32.72 1.63
CA TYR A 78 -0.59 -31.63 0.67
C TYR A 78 0.64 -30.71 0.64
N GLY A 79 0.66 -29.79 -0.33
CA GLY A 79 1.67 -28.76 -0.38
C GLY A 79 1.42 -27.75 -1.48
N TYR A 80 2.12 -26.63 -1.42
CA TYR A 80 2.06 -25.57 -2.42
C TYR A 80 3.37 -24.78 -2.48
N GLU A 81 3.58 -24.13 -3.61
CA GLU A 81 4.67 -23.18 -3.85
C GLU A 81 4.06 -21.91 -4.47
N LEU A 82 4.43 -20.76 -3.92
CA LEU A 82 3.99 -19.45 -4.37
C LEU A 82 5.10 -18.76 -5.16
N SER A 83 4.70 -17.87 -6.06
CA SER A 83 5.59 -17.11 -6.96
C SER A 83 6.55 -16.17 -6.23
N ASN A 84 6.23 -15.78 -4.98
CA ASN A 84 7.13 -15.02 -4.11
C ASN A 84 8.20 -15.89 -3.41
N GLY A 85 8.29 -17.17 -3.77
CA GLY A 85 9.26 -18.11 -3.23
C GLY A 85 8.84 -18.77 -1.92
N GLN A 86 7.68 -18.43 -1.35
CA GLN A 86 7.13 -19.18 -0.22
C GLN A 86 6.71 -20.59 -0.66
N ALA A 87 6.96 -21.59 0.18
CA ALA A 87 6.51 -22.94 -0.07
C ALA A 87 6.13 -23.63 1.24
N HIS A 88 5.16 -24.53 1.17
CA HIS A 88 4.72 -25.37 2.28
C HIS A 88 4.49 -26.78 1.77
N GLN A 89 4.94 -27.78 2.50
CA GLN A 89 4.53 -29.17 2.30
C GLN A 89 4.38 -29.86 3.65
N GLU A 90 3.30 -30.61 3.83
CA GLU A 90 3.13 -31.43 5.03
C GLU A 90 2.42 -32.75 4.72
N SER A 91 2.69 -33.72 5.59
CA SER A 91 2.03 -35.02 5.61
C SER A 91 1.77 -35.43 7.06
N ALA A 92 0.56 -35.87 7.35
CA ALA A 92 0.19 -36.50 8.59
C ALA A 92 0.13 -38.01 8.43
N GLN A 93 0.51 -38.75 9.47
CA GLN A 93 0.44 -40.19 9.53
C GLN A 93 -0.09 -40.63 10.89
N LEU A 94 -1.07 -41.54 10.90
CA LEU A 94 -1.52 -42.18 12.14
C LEU A 94 -0.48 -43.22 12.59
N VAL A 95 0.00 -43.10 13.82
CA VAL A 95 0.99 -43.98 14.45
C VAL A 95 0.30 -44.75 15.57
N ASN A 96 0.65 -46.04 15.71
CA ASN A 96 0.06 -46.97 16.70
C ASN A 96 -1.46 -47.12 16.60
N ALA A 97 -2.01 -47.13 15.38
CA ALA A 97 -3.44 -47.32 15.15
C ALA A 97 -3.97 -48.58 15.88
N GLY A 98 -5.03 -48.42 16.67
CA GLY A 98 -5.66 -49.49 17.46
C GLY A 98 -4.97 -49.80 18.80
N HIS A 99 -4.01 -48.99 19.25
CA HIS A 99 -3.33 -49.15 20.54
C HIS A 99 -3.58 -47.94 21.48
N GLU A 100 -3.22 -48.05 22.76
CA GLU A 100 -3.46 -46.98 23.76
C GLU A 100 -2.67 -45.68 23.48
N ASN A 101 -1.61 -45.76 22.68
CA ASN A 101 -0.74 -44.65 22.26
C ASN A 101 -0.94 -44.28 20.78
N GLU A 102 -2.18 -44.43 20.28
CA GLU A 102 -2.58 -43.99 18.95
C GLU A 102 -2.47 -42.46 18.85
N ALA A 103 -1.67 -41.98 17.90
CA ALA A 103 -1.46 -40.55 17.69
C ALA A 103 -1.22 -40.19 16.23
N LEU A 104 -1.68 -39.00 15.85
CA LEU A 104 -1.40 -38.43 14.55
C LEU A 104 -0.08 -37.66 14.60
N VAL A 105 0.90 -38.09 13.81
CA VAL A 105 2.19 -37.42 13.68
C VAL A 105 2.23 -36.64 12.37
N VAL A 106 2.47 -35.33 12.44
CA VAL A 106 2.59 -34.46 11.28
C VAL A 106 4.05 -34.17 11.02
N ARG A 107 4.49 -34.32 9.78
CA ARG A 107 5.83 -33.96 9.32
C ARG A 107 5.69 -33.02 8.14
N GLY A 108 6.42 -31.92 8.17
CA GLY A 108 6.35 -30.94 7.11
C GLY A 108 7.55 -30.03 7.04
N SER A 109 7.49 -29.15 6.06
CA SER A 109 8.42 -28.04 5.89
C SER A 109 7.69 -26.83 5.37
N PHE A 110 8.12 -25.65 5.83
CA PHE A 110 7.74 -24.40 5.20
C PHE A 110 9.00 -23.58 4.91
N SER A 111 8.93 -22.77 3.86
CA SER A 111 10.01 -21.86 3.50
C SER A 111 9.47 -20.50 3.10
N TYR A 112 10.25 -19.47 3.39
CA TYR A 112 9.96 -18.09 3.04
C TYR A 112 11.25 -17.37 2.63
N VAL A 113 11.10 -16.30 1.85
CA VAL A 113 12.21 -15.44 1.44
C VAL A 113 12.13 -14.16 2.26
N ASP A 114 13.22 -13.80 2.91
CA ASP A 114 13.34 -12.54 3.64
C ASP A 114 13.36 -11.36 2.65
N PRO A 115 12.45 -10.38 2.77
CA PRO A 115 12.35 -9.28 1.83
C PRO A 115 13.53 -8.31 1.89
N GLU A 116 14.28 -8.26 2.99
CA GLU A 116 15.44 -7.37 3.15
C GLU A 116 16.73 -8.01 2.65
N THR A 117 16.96 -9.28 3.01
CA THR A 117 18.22 -9.98 2.69
C THR A 117 18.14 -10.85 1.44
N ASN A 118 16.93 -11.10 0.93
CA ASN A 118 16.63 -12.03 -0.16
C ASN A 118 17.14 -13.47 0.10
N VAL A 119 17.33 -13.82 1.37
CA VAL A 119 17.74 -15.16 1.81
C VAL A 119 16.50 -16.02 2.01
N ARG A 120 16.54 -17.26 1.52
CA ARG A 120 15.51 -18.27 1.77
C ARG A 120 15.76 -18.96 3.11
N TYR A 121 14.76 -18.93 3.98
CA TYR A 121 14.73 -19.69 5.22
C TYR A 121 13.78 -20.88 5.06
N THR A 122 14.22 -22.03 5.58
CA THR A 122 13.41 -23.26 5.62
C THR A 122 13.36 -23.76 7.05
N VAL A 123 12.17 -24.17 7.48
CA VAL A 123 11.91 -24.85 8.74
C VAL A 123 11.32 -26.21 8.41
N ASN A 124 11.99 -27.27 8.87
CA ASN A 124 11.42 -28.61 8.93
C ASN A 124 10.81 -28.80 10.31
N TYR A 125 9.73 -29.59 10.40
CA TYR A 125 9.11 -29.83 11.70
C TYR A 125 8.49 -31.20 11.79
N VAL A 126 8.43 -31.68 13.03
CA VAL A 126 7.64 -32.85 13.44
C VAL A 126 6.71 -32.41 14.55
N ALA A 127 5.40 -32.65 14.39
CA ALA A 127 4.42 -32.49 15.44
C ALA A 127 3.92 -33.87 15.87
N ASP A 128 4.11 -34.21 17.14
CA ASP A 128 3.70 -35.49 17.74
C ASP A 128 3.03 -35.26 19.10
N GLU A 129 2.79 -36.34 19.87
CA GLU A 129 2.20 -36.28 21.21
C GLU A 129 2.99 -35.41 22.19
N ASN A 130 4.29 -35.22 21.96
CA ASN A 130 5.16 -34.40 22.79
C ASN A 130 5.24 -32.93 22.35
N GLY A 131 4.55 -32.55 21.27
CA GLY A 131 4.43 -31.18 20.80
C GLY A 131 5.06 -30.95 19.44
N PHE A 132 5.44 -29.70 19.17
CA PHE A 132 6.01 -29.25 17.90
C PHE A 132 7.54 -29.10 18.03
N HIS A 133 8.26 -29.82 17.17
CA HIS A 133 9.72 -29.88 17.15
C HIS A 133 10.24 -29.30 15.83
N PRO A 134 10.60 -28.01 15.79
CA PRO A 134 11.12 -27.37 14.59
C PRO A 134 12.64 -27.46 14.48
N GLU A 135 13.12 -27.62 13.25
CA GLU A 135 14.53 -27.64 12.88
C GLU A 135 14.78 -26.68 11.71
N GLY A 136 15.78 -25.81 11.87
CA GLY A 136 16.16 -24.85 10.84
C GLY A 136 17.46 -24.16 11.18
N ALA A 137 18.27 -23.82 10.17
CA ALA A 137 19.60 -23.22 10.37
C ALA A 137 19.59 -21.86 11.11
N HIS A 138 18.43 -21.21 11.17
CA HIS A 138 18.22 -19.91 11.81
C HIS A 138 17.53 -20.02 13.18
N LEU A 139 17.17 -21.24 13.60
CA LEU A 139 16.51 -21.47 14.88
C LEU A 139 17.55 -21.76 15.97
N PRO A 140 17.29 -21.37 17.23
CA PRO A 140 18.12 -21.78 18.35
C PRO A 140 18.13 -23.31 18.46
N SER A 141 19.31 -23.92 18.56
CA SER A 141 19.42 -25.33 18.93
C SER A 141 19.20 -25.46 20.43
N VAL A 142 18.27 -26.32 20.82
CA VAL A 142 18.03 -26.76 22.21
C VAL A 142 18.99 -27.87 22.62
#